data_AF-A0A2G9UK88-F1
#
_entry.id   AF-A0A2G9UK88-F1
#
_cell.length_a   1.000
_cell.length_b   1.000
_cell.length_c   1.000
_cell.angle_alpha   90.00
_cell.angle_beta   90.00
_cell.angle_gamma   90.00
#
_symmetry.space_group_name_H-M   'P 1'
#
loop_
_entity.id
_entity.type
_entity.pdbx_description
1 polymer ?
#
loop_
_entity_poly.entity_id
_entity_poly.type
_entity_poly.pdbx_seq_one_letter_code
_entity_poly.pdbx_strand_id
1 'polypeptide(L)'
;MSGSANDAPDYEDPRLQIEGFVVDYLAWRIKQDKMEWFEQPELPFGTQPEHEMMRQVAHIFERRHRTELNEFADDLLENEDLTFSRYCDIVDEFGRTADEMENGMSYGRLVGLISFGGLVAARMYARNFRREVRQLAVYTAKFIDKRIRLTWVEDERSWKNFMTIGADIVRRDAIQREAAERQRATRRWSLIGIGAAALVGVGAIIGTRVLLGAK
;
A
#
# COMPACT_ATOMS: atom_id res chain seq x y z
N MET A 1 32.28 25.45 15.26
CA MET A 1 30.89 24.92 15.31
C MET A 1 30.01 25.94 14.61
N SER A 2 29.84 25.82 13.30
CA SER A 2 28.96 26.69 12.52
C SER A 2 27.54 26.16 12.68
N GLY A 3 26.69 26.88 13.42
CA GLY A 3 25.26 26.65 13.39
C GLY A 3 24.78 26.91 11.96
N SER A 4 24.43 25.85 11.24
CA SER A 4 23.69 25.97 9.99
C SER A 4 22.33 26.58 10.31
N ALA A 5 21.92 27.53 9.47
CA ALA A 5 20.67 28.26 9.57
C ALA A 5 19.47 27.31 9.81
N ASN A 6 18.51 27.81 10.60
CA ASN A 6 17.15 27.28 10.75
C ASN A 6 16.48 27.17 9.37
N ASP A 7 16.70 26.08 8.65
CA ASP A 7 15.76 25.64 7.62
C ASP A 7 14.54 25.09 8.37
N ALA A 8 13.38 25.70 8.15
CA ALA A 8 12.12 25.20 8.71
C ALA A 8 11.95 23.70 8.34
N PRO A 9 11.39 22.87 9.23
CA PRO A 9 11.13 21.48 8.91
C PRO A 9 10.34 21.35 7.60
N ASP A 10 10.69 20.39 6.75
CA ASP A 10 10.11 20.30 5.40
C ASP A 10 8.61 19.97 5.39
N TYR A 11 8.07 19.41 6.48
CA TYR A 11 6.63 19.24 6.68
C TYR A 11 5.87 20.58 6.90
N GLU A 12 6.58 21.70 7.06
CA GLU A 12 5.99 23.04 7.10
C GLU A 12 5.92 23.70 5.72
N ASP A 13 6.53 23.11 4.68
CA ASP A 13 6.37 23.58 3.29
C ASP A 13 4.89 23.44 2.88
N PRO A 14 4.22 24.52 2.43
CA PRO A 14 2.83 24.47 1.98
C PRO A 14 2.53 23.41 0.92
N ARG A 15 3.52 23.03 0.11
CA ARG A 15 3.39 21.99 -0.92
C ARG A 15 3.35 20.58 -0.33
N LEU A 16 3.88 20.40 0.87
CA LEU A 16 4.05 19.12 1.57
C LEU A 16 3.15 18.99 2.79
N GLN A 17 2.08 19.78 2.84
CA GLN A 17 1.03 19.63 3.85
C GLN A 17 0.37 18.25 3.73
N ILE A 18 0.12 17.61 4.88
CA ILE A 18 -0.36 16.23 4.92
C ILE A 18 -1.73 16.06 4.27
N GLU A 19 -2.56 17.10 4.28
CA GLU A 19 -3.83 17.14 3.57
C GLU A 19 -3.65 16.79 2.08
N GLY A 20 -2.59 17.32 1.46
CA GLY A 20 -2.24 17.04 0.07
C GLY A 20 -1.98 15.55 -0.17
N PHE A 21 -1.18 14.92 0.70
CA PHE A 21 -0.88 13.48 0.62
C PHE A 21 -2.11 12.62 0.79
N VAL A 22 -2.97 12.93 1.77
CA VAL A 22 -4.19 12.16 2.04
C VAL A 22 -5.17 12.29 0.88
N VAL A 23 -5.47 13.51 0.44
CA VAL A 23 -6.41 13.76 -0.67
C VAL A 23 -5.92 13.10 -1.95
N ASP A 24 -4.63 13.26 -2.27
CA ASP A 24 -4.00 12.67 -3.45
C ASP A 24 -4.09 11.14 -3.44
N TYR A 25 -3.72 10.52 -2.31
CA TYR A 25 -3.74 9.06 -2.19
C TYR A 25 -5.14 8.47 -2.22
N LEU A 26 -6.11 9.06 -1.50
CA LEU A 26 -7.49 8.60 -1.51
C LEU A 26 -8.08 8.64 -2.92
N ALA A 27 -7.89 9.75 -3.64
CA ALA A 27 -8.34 9.87 -5.02
C ALA A 27 -7.68 8.83 -5.94
N TRP A 28 -6.36 8.67 -5.84
CA TRP A 28 -5.63 7.67 -6.60
C TRP A 28 -6.09 6.24 -6.30
N ARG A 29 -6.37 5.93 -5.02
CA ARG A 29 -6.78 4.60 -4.57
C ARG A 29 -8.21 4.25 -4.99
N ILE A 30 -9.15 5.19 -4.90
CA ILE A 30 -10.52 5.06 -5.44
C ILE A 30 -10.46 4.76 -6.95
N LYS A 31 -9.54 5.44 -7.66
CA LYS A 31 -9.31 5.21 -9.10
C LYS A 31 -8.81 3.81 -9.44
N GLN A 32 -8.08 3.14 -8.54
CA GLN A 32 -7.67 1.74 -8.75
C GLN A 32 -8.87 0.78 -8.84
N ASP A 33 -9.99 1.15 -8.22
CA ASP A 33 -11.25 0.39 -8.27
C ASP A 33 -12.19 0.90 -9.39
N LYS A 34 -11.64 1.63 -10.38
CA LYS A 34 -12.36 2.18 -11.55
C LYS A 34 -13.48 3.17 -11.19
N MET A 35 -13.36 3.82 -10.04
CA MET A 35 -14.24 4.90 -9.61
C MET A 35 -13.49 6.24 -9.65
N GLU A 36 -14.23 7.35 -9.68
CA GLU A 36 -13.64 8.69 -9.68
C GLU A 36 -14.26 9.50 -8.55
N TRP A 37 -13.43 10.08 -7.68
CA TRP A 37 -13.86 10.95 -6.59
C TRP A 37 -14.08 12.37 -7.12
N PHE A 38 -15.28 12.65 -7.63
CA PHE A 38 -15.59 13.93 -8.26
C PHE A 38 -15.57 15.10 -7.27
N GLU A 39 -15.80 14.83 -5.99
CA GLU A 39 -15.83 15.82 -4.92
C GLU A 39 -14.45 16.03 -4.24
N GLN A 40 -13.38 15.52 -4.86
CA GLN A 40 -11.99 15.65 -4.40
C GLN A 40 -11.63 17.14 -4.22
N PRO A 41 -11.07 17.52 -3.07
CA PRO A 41 -10.50 18.86 -2.88
C PRO A 41 -9.38 19.14 -3.88
N GLU A 42 -9.28 20.38 -4.34
CA GLU A 42 -8.18 20.81 -5.19
C GLU A 42 -6.84 20.70 -4.45
N LEU A 43 -5.81 20.27 -5.15
CA LEU A 43 -4.43 20.32 -4.68
C LEU A 43 -3.83 21.65 -5.15
N PRO A 44 -3.60 22.65 -4.25
CA PRO A 44 -3.21 24.00 -4.66
C PRO A 44 -1.91 24.06 -5.47
N PHE A 45 -1.02 23.09 -5.25
CA PHE A 45 0.28 22.98 -5.92
C PHE A 45 0.33 21.81 -6.91
N GLY A 46 -0.79 21.15 -7.18
CA GLY A 46 -0.85 19.90 -7.95
C GLY A 46 -0.20 18.71 -7.23
N THR A 47 -0.05 17.61 -7.96
CA THR A 47 0.61 16.40 -7.46
C THR A 47 2.12 16.63 -7.33
N GLN A 48 2.67 16.35 -6.15
CA GLN A 48 4.11 16.42 -5.88
C GLN A 48 4.78 15.04 -6.06
N PRO A 49 6.11 14.98 -6.31
CA PRO A 49 6.86 13.72 -6.33
C PRO A 49 6.70 12.88 -5.04
N GLU A 50 6.57 13.55 -3.89
CA GLU A 50 6.35 12.92 -2.59
C GLU A 50 4.98 12.23 -2.52
N HIS A 51 3.96 12.78 -3.18
CA HIS A 51 2.65 12.13 -3.31
C HIS A 51 2.77 10.85 -4.14
N GLU A 52 3.52 10.88 -5.25
CA GLU A 52 3.74 9.69 -6.08
C GLU A 52 4.52 8.60 -5.34
N MET A 53 5.51 8.99 -4.53
CA MET A 53 6.21 8.05 -3.65
C MET A 53 5.23 7.45 -2.63
N MET A 54 4.39 8.27 -1.99
CA MET A 54 3.36 7.82 -1.05
C MET A 54 2.42 6.79 -1.69
N ARG A 55 1.93 7.04 -2.91
CA ARG A 55 1.10 6.08 -3.67
C ARG A 55 1.78 4.72 -3.78
N GLN A 56 3.05 4.71 -4.15
CA GLN A 56 3.81 3.47 -4.33
C GLN A 56 4.00 2.72 -3.00
N VAL A 57 4.52 3.39 -1.97
CA VAL A 57 4.83 2.71 -0.70
C VAL A 57 3.57 2.30 0.07
N ALA A 58 2.51 3.12 0.06
CA ALA A 58 1.24 2.77 0.69
C ALA A 58 0.53 1.64 -0.05
N HIS A 59 0.58 1.59 -1.38
CA HIS A 59 0.04 0.45 -2.10
C HIS A 59 0.88 -0.83 -1.92
N ILE A 60 2.21 -0.72 -1.78
CA ILE A 60 3.05 -1.86 -1.36
C ILE A 60 2.61 -2.36 0.02
N PHE A 61 2.41 -1.45 0.97
CA PHE A 61 1.93 -1.75 2.31
C PHE A 61 0.57 -2.46 2.27
N GLU A 62 -0.41 -1.92 1.55
CA GLU A 62 -1.75 -2.50 1.40
C GLU A 62 -1.71 -3.96 0.97
N ARG A 63 -0.87 -4.29 -0.01
CA ARG A 63 -0.75 -5.65 -0.54
C ARG A 63 -0.10 -6.61 0.46
N ARG A 64 0.83 -6.13 1.29
CA ARG A 64 1.54 -6.94 2.29
C ARG A 64 0.67 -7.18 3.53
N HIS A 65 -0.15 -6.20 3.91
CA HIS A 65 -1.01 -6.21 5.09
C HIS A 65 -2.50 -6.35 4.73
N ARG A 66 -2.80 -7.00 3.60
CA ARG A 66 -4.15 -7.02 3.03
C ARG A 66 -5.18 -7.55 4.02
N THR A 67 -4.93 -8.68 4.67
CA THR A 67 -5.90 -9.31 5.57
C THR A 67 -6.24 -8.39 6.74
N GLU A 68 -5.24 -7.96 7.50
CA GLU A 68 -5.38 -7.06 8.66
C GLU A 68 -6.10 -5.75 8.29
N LEU A 69 -5.71 -5.13 7.18
CA LEU A 69 -6.34 -3.90 6.70
C LEU A 69 -7.82 -4.08 6.33
N ASN A 70 -8.19 -5.24 5.79
CA ASN A 70 -9.58 -5.52 5.44
C ASN A 70 -10.42 -5.80 6.69
N GLU A 71 -9.87 -6.47 7.70
CA GLU A 71 -10.52 -6.68 9.01
C GLU A 71 -10.81 -5.35 9.71
N PHE A 72 -9.81 -4.47 9.85
CA PHE A 72 -10.03 -3.13 10.42
C PHE A 72 -11.02 -2.29 9.61
N ALA A 73 -11.04 -2.46 8.28
CA ALA A 73 -11.98 -1.75 7.42
C ALA A 73 -13.40 -2.30 7.56
N ASP A 74 -13.57 -3.58 7.87
CA ASP A 74 -14.87 -4.16 8.19
C ASP A 74 -15.37 -3.59 9.53
N ASP A 75 -14.56 -3.64 10.60
CA ASP A 75 -14.89 -3.10 11.93
C ASP A 75 -15.25 -1.60 11.94
N LEU A 76 -14.57 -0.81 11.09
CA LEU A 76 -14.86 0.62 10.96
C LEU A 76 -16.17 0.86 10.22
N LEU A 77 -16.51 0.01 9.25
CA LEU A 77 -17.69 0.15 8.37
C LEU A 77 -18.92 -0.62 8.84
N GLU A 78 -18.84 -1.35 9.96
CA GLU A 78 -19.98 -2.04 10.58
C GLU A 78 -21.05 -1.06 11.11
N ASN A 79 -20.65 0.13 11.55
CA ASN A 79 -21.56 1.15 12.07
C ASN A 79 -21.85 2.20 10.99
N GLU A 80 -23.12 2.63 10.86
CA GLU A 80 -23.56 3.56 9.81
C GLU A 80 -22.95 4.96 9.92
N ASP A 81 -22.54 5.38 11.13
CA ASP A 81 -22.00 6.72 11.40
C ASP A 81 -20.47 6.72 11.64
N LEU A 82 -19.70 7.28 10.71
CA LEU A 82 -18.26 7.53 10.90
C LEU A 82 -18.03 8.77 11.78
N THR A 83 -17.74 8.56 13.06
CA THR A 83 -17.31 9.64 13.96
C THR A 83 -15.79 9.74 14.07
N PHE A 84 -15.26 10.93 14.40
CA PHE A 84 -13.82 11.10 14.62
C PHE A 84 -13.30 10.23 15.77
N SER A 85 -14.08 10.07 16.85
CA SER A 85 -13.71 9.20 17.97
C SER A 85 -13.54 7.76 17.52
N ARG A 86 -14.52 7.22 16.77
CA ARG A 86 -14.46 5.85 16.25
C ARG A 86 -13.28 5.65 15.30
N TYR A 87 -13.00 6.65 14.45
CA TYR A 87 -11.81 6.64 13.62
C TYR A 87 -10.54 6.52 14.48
N CYS A 88 -10.37 7.39 15.48
CA CYS A 88 -9.23 7.37 16.40
C CYS A 88 -9.09 6.02 17.09
N ASP A 89 -10.17 5.42 17.62
CA ASP A 89 -10.12 4.14 18.32
C ASP A 89 -9.48 3.04 17.44
N ILE A 90 -9.88 2.96 16.17
CA ILE A 90 -9.35 1.98 15.21
C ILE A 90 -7.90 2.33 14.80
N VAL A 91 -7.62 3.60 14.51
CA VAL A 91 -6.30 3.99 14.01
C VAL A 91 -5.22 4.12 15.09
N ASP A 92 -5.63 4.20 16.35
CA ASP A 92 -4.74 4.18 17.49
C ASP A 92 -4.11 2.80 17.66
N GLU A 93 -4.85 1.72 17.38
CA GLU A 93 -4.35 0.35 17.32
C GLU A 93 -3.38 0.11 16.14
N PHE A 94 -3.40 0.99 15.14
CA PHE A 94 -2.60 0.86 13.93
C PHE A 94 -1.10 1.12 14.18
N GLY A 95 -0.27 0.10 13.94
CA GLY A 95 1.18 0.26 13.78
C GLY A 95 1.94 0.69 15.03
N ARG A 96 1.38 0.53 16.24
CA ARG A 96 2.14 0.68 17.49
C ARG A 96 3.21 -0.41 17.54
N THR A 97 4.47 -0.06 17.36
CA THR A 97 5.57 -0.92 17.79
C THR A 97 5.82 -0.69 19.29
N ALA A 98 6.26 -1.71 20.03
CA ALA A 98 6.38 -1.65 21.49
C ALA A 98 7.30 -0.52 22.00
N ASP A 99 8.17 0.00 21.13
CA ASP A 99 9.15 1.05 21.43
C ASP A 99 8.76 2.43 20.89
N GLU A 100 7.63 2.58 20.19
CA GLU A 100 7.16 3.88 19.72
C GLU A 100 6.40 4.62 20.84
N MET A 101 6.72 5.91 21.04
CA MET A 101 5.90 6.78 21.87
C MET A 101 4.43 6.66 21.47
N GLU A 102 3.53 6.62 22.44
CA GLU A 102 2.09 6.44 22.23
C GLU A 102 1.50 7.41 21.18
N ASN A 103 2.12 8.59 21.03
CA ASN A 103 1.74 9.64 20.09
C ASN A 103 2.71 9.83 18.90
N GLY A 104 3.63 8.88 18.68
CA GLY A 104 4.63 8.93 17.61
C GLY A 104 4.05 8.81 16.19
N MET A 105 4.73 9.43 15.23
CA MET A 105 4.45 9.24 13.80
C MET A 105 5.68 8.72 13.06
N SER A 106 5.91 7.41 13.10
CA SER A 106 6.92 6.76 12.25
C SER A 106 6.47 6.74 10.78
N TYR A 107 7.42 6.56 9.86
CA TYR A 107 7.07 6.41 8.43
C TYR A 107 6.19 5.18 8.18
N GLY A 108 6.38 4.09 8.93
CA GLY A 108 5.54 2.90 8.84
C GLY A 108 4.09 3.21 9.24
N ARG A 109 3.90 3.90 10.37
CA ARG A 109 2.57 4.33 10.82
C ARG A 109 1.93 5.30 9.84
N LEU A 110 2.66 6.30 9.36
CA LEU A 110 2.20 7.25 8.33
C LEU A 110 1.67 6.52 7.09
N VAL A 111 2.49 5.63 6.53
CA VAL A 111 2.16 4.87 5.31
C VAL A 111 0.95 3.96 5.55
N GLY A 112 0.91 3.30 6.70
CA GLY A 112 -0.19 2.43 7.10
C GLY A 112 -1.52 3.18 7.21
N LEU A 113 -1.54 4.35 7.86
CA LEU A 113 -2.74 5.17 8.02
C LEU A 113 -3.26 5.69 6.69
N ILE A 114 -2.38 6.18 5.81
CA ILE A 114 -2.78 6.65 4.47
C ILE A 114 -3.28 5.48 3.62
N SER A 115 -2.58 4.34 3.66
CA SER A 115 -3.00 3.10 2.99
C SER A 115 -4.40 2.66 3.44
N PHE A 116 -4.63 2.60 4.75
CA PHE A 116 -5.91 2.25 5.33
C PHE A 116 -7.02 3.24 4.94
N GLY A 117 -6.75 4.55 5.04
CA GLY A 117 -7.69 5.59 4.62
C GLY A 117 -8.09 5.44 3.15
N GLY A 118 -7.15 5.13 2.25
CA GLY A 118 -7.46 4.89 0.84
C GLY A 118 -8.33 3.65 0.61
N LEU A 119 -8.09 2.56 1.33
CA LEU A 119 -8.91 1.34 1.26
C LEU A 119 -10.34 1.59 1.74
N VAL A 120 -10.49 2.25 2.89
CA VAL A 120 -11.81 2.61 3.46
C VAL A 120 -12.53 3.57 2.53
N ALA A 121 -11.84 4.57 2.00
CA ALA A 121 -12.41 5.52 1.05
C ALA A 121 -12.96 4.84 -0.20
N ALA A 122 -12.20 3.89 -0.80
CA ALA A 122 -12.68 3.12 -1.95
C ALA A 122 -13.94 2.31 -1.62
N ARG A 123 -13.97 1.63 -0.46
CA ARG A 123 -15.13 0.86 0.00
C ARG A 123 -16.35 1.75 0.29
N MET A 124 -16.17 2.90 0.94
CA MET A 124 -17.23 3.89 1.18
C MET A 124 -17.79 4.43 -0.13
N TYR A 125 -16.91 4.78 -1.07
CA TYR A 125 -17.31 5.32 -2.36
C TYR A 125 -18.12 4.30 -3.18
N ALA A 126 -17.73 3.02 -3.15
CA ALA A 126 -18.49 1.92 -3.77
C ALA A 126 -19.89 1.72 -3.16
N ARG A 127 -20.09 2.11 -1.89
CA ARG A 127 -21.38 2.07 -1.17
C ARG A 127 -22.14 3.41 -1.24
N ASN A 128 -21.69 4.35 -2.06
CA ASN A 128 -22.27 5.68 -2.25
C ASN A 128 -22.21 6.62 -1.02
N PHE A 129 -21.29 6.37 -0.08
CA PHE A 129 -21.01 7.22 1.08
C PHE A 129 -20.02 8.35 0.74
N ARG A 130 -20.40 9.21 -0.21
CA ARG A 130 -19.48 10.23 -0.76
C ARG A 130 -19.12 11.34 0.22
N ARG A 131 -20.06 11.74 1.09
CA ARG A 131 -19.84 12.82 2.07
C ARG A 131 -18.86 12.36 3.15
N GLU A 132 -18.93 11.10 3.51
CA GLU A 132 -18.15 10.42 4.52
C GLU A 132 -16.69 10.27 4.07
N VAL A 133 -16.43 10.04 2.78
CA VAL A 133 -15.06 10.03 2.22
C VAL A 133 -14.35 11.37 2.45
N ARG A 134 -15.06 12.50 2.31
CA ARG A 134 -14.47 13.82 2.61
C ARG A 134 -14.16 13.97 4.10
N GLN A 135 -15.04 13.50 4.97
CA GLN A 135 -14.81 13.54 6.42
C GLN A 135 -13.62 12.64 6.82
N LEU A 136 -13.54 11.44 6.25
CA LEU A 136 -12.42 10.52 6.42
C LEU A 136 -11.09 11.21 6.05
N ALA A 137 -11.02 11.87 4.90
CA ALA A 137 -9.81 12.60 4.49
C ALA A 137 -9.38 13.65 5.52
N VAL A 138 -10.34 14.43 6.04
CA VAL A 138 -10.07 15.44 7.08
C VAL A 138 -9.59 14.79 8.38
N TYR A 139 -10.22 13.70 8.81
CA TYR A 139 -9.86 12.99 10.03
C TYR A 139 -8.47 12.37 9.95
N THR A 140 -8.17 11.71 8.83
CA THR A 140 -6.84 11.14 8.56
C THR A 140 -5.77 12.22 8.55
N ALA A 141 -5.98 13.33 7.84
CA ALA A 141 -5.01 14.43 7.78
C ALA A 141 -4.75 15.04 9.16
N LYS A 142 -5.81 15.39 9.91
CA LYS A 142 -5.68 15.96 11.26
C LYS A 142 -4.97 15.04 12.23
N PHE A 143 -5.28 13.74 12.19
CA PHE A 143 -4.68 12.76 13.07
C PHE A 143 -3.17 12.64 12.83
N ILE A 144 -2.75 12.68 11.55
CA ILE A 144 -1.35 12.58 11.16
C ILE A 144 -0.60 13.89 11.40
N ASP A 145 -1.13 15.05 10.95
CA ASP A 145 -0.51 16.37 11.09
C ASP A 145 -0.08 16.63 12.54
N LYS A 146 -1.02 16.40 13.48
CA LYS A 146 -0.78 16.59 14.91
C LYS A 146 0.43 15.79 15.38
N ARG A 147 0.57 14.53 14.97
CA ARG A 147 1.66 13.65 15.44
C ARG A 147 2.99 13.93 14.73
N ILE A 148 2.96 14.31 13.45
CA ILE A 148 4.14 14.81 12.73
C ILE A 148 4.73 16.00 13.48
N ARG A 149 3.91 17.02 13.77
CA ARG A 149 4.36 18.23 14.46
C ARG A 149 4.90 17.97 15.86
N LEU A 150 4.40 16.92 16.52
CA LEU A 150 4.84 16.56 17.86
C LEU A 150 6.17 15.80 17.86
N THR A 151 6.42 14.91 16.89
CA THR A 151 7.53 13.95 17.03
C THR A 151 8.58 14.00 15.94
N TRP A 152 8.32 14.57 14.75
CA TRP A 152 9.29 14.47 13.64
C TRP A 152 10.59 15.21 13.88
N VAL A 153 10.56 16.36 14.56
CA VAL A 153 11.76 17.11 14.87
C VAL A 153 12.65 16.32 15.85
N GLU A 154 12.06 15.78 16.90
CA GLU A 154 12.78 15.00 17.92
C GLU A 154 13.32 13.68 17.35
N ASP A 155 12.58 13.06 16.42
CA ASP A 155 12.97 11.81 15.76
C ASP A 155 13.89 12.00 14.53
N GLU A 156 14.30 13.24 14.21
CA GLU A 156 15.08 13.58 13.01
C GLU A 156 14.43 13.08 11.68
N ARG A 157 13.09 13.16 11.61
CA ARG A 157 12.29 12.77 10.45
C ARG A 157 11.99 13.96 9.55
N SER A 158 11.85 13.67 8.25
CA SER A 158 11.58 14.65 7.21
C SER A 158 11.03 13.96 5.97
N TRP A 159 10.29 14.68 5.13
CA TRP A 159 9.86 14.17 3.82
C TRP A 159 11.05 13.81 2.94
N LYS A 160 12.16 14.54 3.02
CA LYS A 160 13.42 14.17 2.34
C LYS A 160 13.93 12.79 2.75
N ASN A 161 13.93 12.47 4.05
CA ASN A 161 14.33 11.14 4.52
C ASN A 161 13.31 10.07 4.08
N PHE A 162 12.01 10.38 4.14
CA PHE A 162 10.95 9.51 3.65
C PHE A 162 11.17 9.13 2.17
N MET A 163 11.53 10.08 1.30
CA MET A 163 11.80 9.82 -0.12
C MET A 163 12.97 8.84 -0.31
N THR A 164 14.02 8.98 0.50
CA THR A 164 15.20 8.09 0.45
C THR A 164 14.83 6.66 0.84
N ILE A 165 14.08 6.50 1.94
CA ILE A 165 13.63 5.19 2.43
C ILE A 165 12.60 4.57 1.48
N GLY A 166 11.66 5.38 0.97
CA GLY A 166 10.63 4.94 0.04
C GLY A 166 11.21 4.38 -1.26
N ALA A 167 12.23 5.04 -1.82
CA ALA A 167 12.93 4.54 -3.01
C ALA A 167 13.55 3.15 -2.79
N ASP A 168 14.12 2.90 -1.60
CA ASP A 168 14.66 1.58 -1.26
C ASP A 168 13.55 0.53 -1.10
N ILE A 169 12.42 0.87 -0.46
CA ILE A 169 11.26 -0.01 -0.34
C ILE A 169 10.73 -0.42 -1.73
N VAL A 170 10.54 0.55 -2.63
CA VAL A 170 10.06 0.32 -4.00
C VAL A 170 11.03 -0.58 -4.76
N ARG A 171 12.34 -0.28 -4.70
CA ARG A 171 13.37 -1.09 -5.36
C ARG A 171 13.36 -2.53 -4.85
N ARG A 172 13.30 -2.74 -3.53
CA ARG A 172 13.26 -4.07 -2.92
C ARG A 172 11.99 -4.84 -3.33
N ASP A 173 10.84 -4.17 -3.36
CA ASP A 173 9.57 -4.78 -3.79
C ASP A 173 9.63 -5.22 -5.27
N ALA A 174 10.21 -4.40 -6.15
CA ALA A 174 10.40 -4.75 -7.56
C ALA A 174 11.29 -6.00 -7.71
N ILE A 175 12.44 -6.05 -7.01
CA ILE A 175 13.35 -7.22 -7.04
C ILE A 175 12.63 -8.48 -6.55
N GLN A 176 11.87 -8.38 -5.45
CA GLN A 176 11.13 -9.51 -4.90
C GLN A 176 10.04 -10.02 -5.86
N ARG A 177 9.35 -9.12 -6.56
CA ARG A 177 8.35 -9.48 -7.57
C ARG A 177 8.96 -10.18 -8.77
N GLU A 178 10.03 -9.64 -9.32
CA GLU A 178 10.75 -10.28 -10.42
C GLU A 178 11.25 -11.67 -10.03
N ALA A 179 11.78 -11.83 -8.82
CA ALA A 179 12.22 -13.13 -8.31
C ALA A 179 11.04 -14.12 -8.19
N ALA A 180 9.91 -13.68 -7.63
CA ALA A 180 8.71 -14.50 -7.49
C ALA A 180 8.12 -14.89 -8.86
N GLU A 181 8.13 -13.99 -9.84
CA GLU A 181 7.69 -14.24 -11.21
C GLU A 181 8.60 -15.24 -11.93
N ARG A 182 9.93 -15.08 -11.82
CA ARG A 182 10.90 -16.05 -12.36
C ARG A 182 10.69 -17.43 -11.74
N GLN A 183 10.48 -17.51 -10.43
CA GLN A 183 10.18 -18.78 -9.75
C GLN A 183 8.86 -19.41 -10.22
N ARG A 184 7.82 -18.61 -10.44
CA ARG A 184 6.54 -19.10 -11.00
C ARG A 184 6.70 -19.59 -12.43
N ALA A 185 7.46 -18.86 -13.26
CA ALA A 185 7.74 -19.25 -14.63
C ALA A 185 8.52 -20.56 -14.69
N THR A 186 9.60 -20.71 -13.91
CA THR A 186 10.38 -21.96 -13.86
C THR A 186 9.55 -23.14 -13.38
N ARG A 187 8.73 -22.96 -12.33
CA ARG A 187 7.78 -23.98 -11.86
C ARG A 187 6.76 -24.38 -12.94
N ARG A 188 6.23 -23.41 -13.70
CA ARG A 188 5.29 -23.67 -14.79
C ARG A 188 5.95 -24.48 -15.92
N TRP A 189 7.17 -24.14 -16.30
CA TRP A 189 7.93 -24.89 -17.31
C TRP A 189 8.33 -26.28 -16.83
N SER A 190 8.66 -26.48 -15.55
CA SER A 190 8.91 -27.83 -15.01
C SER A 190 7.66 -28.71 -15.01
N LEU A 191 6.47 -28.15 -14.74
CA LEU A 191 5.21 -28.91 -14.81
C LEU A 191 4.84 -29.30 -16.25
N ILE A 192 5.06 -28.40 -17.21
CA ILE A 192 4.88 -28.71 -18.64
C ILE A 192 5.88 -29.78 -19.10
N GLY A 193 7.13 -29.72 -18.64
CA GLY A 193 8.15 -30.74 -18.93
C GLY A 193 7.79 -32.13 -18.40
N ILE A 194 7.21 -32.22 -17.20
CA ILE A 194 6.69 -33.48 -16.64
C ILE A 194 5.47 -33.98 -17.45
N GLY A 195 4.56 -33.08 -17.85
CA GLY A 195 3.39 -33.43 -18.66
C GLY A 195 3.73 -33.91 -20.08
N ALA A 196 4.75 -33.33 -20.72
CA ALA A 196 5.21 -33.75 -22.04
C ALA A 196 5.97 -35.09 -21.98
N ALA A 197 6.76 -35.34 -20.93
CA ALA A 197 7.47 -36.61 -20.74
C ALA A 197 6.50 -37.80 -20.48
N ALA A 198 5.36 -37.54 -19.82
CA ALA A 198 4.34 -38.57 -19.58
C ALA A 198 3.57 -38.99 -20.86
N LEU A 199 3.44 -38.11 -21.86
CA LEU A 199 2.70 -38.41 -23.10
C LEU A 199 3.55 -39.13 -24.18
N VAL A 200 4.88 -39.09 -24.10
CA VAL A 200 5.75 -39.78 -25.06
C VAL A 200 6.07 -41.23 -24.64
N GLY A 201 5.76 -41.64 -23.41
CA GLY A 201 6.23 -42.89 -22.80
C GLY A 201 5.40 -44.16 -22.98
N VAL A 202 4.27 -44.17 -23.70
CA VAL A 202 3.37 -45.37 -23.76
C VAL A 202 3.24 -46.00 -25.16
N GLY A 203 3.95 -45.50 -26.18
CA GLY A 203 3.71 -45.88 -27.57
C GLY A 203 4.60 -46.95 -28.22
N ALA A 204 5.33 -47.81 -27.49
CA ALA A 204 6.29 -48.71 -28.16
C ALA A 204 6.57 -50.07 -27.49
N ILE A 205 5.59 -50.80 -26.96
CA ILE A 205 5.77 -52.24 -26.70
C ILE A 205 4.47 -53.01 -26.92
N ILE A 206 4.01 -53.15 -28.18
CA ILE A 206 3.14 -54.26 -28.57
C ILE A 206 3.54 -54.75 -29.97
N GLY A 207 4.25 -55.89 -29.99
CA GLY A 207 3.95 -57.00 -30.92
C GLY A 207 4.49 -56.96 -32.34
N THR A 208 5.74 -57.41 -32.55
CA THR A 208 6.06 -58.24 -33.72
C THR A 208 7.27 -59.14 -33.44
N ARG A 209 7.02 -60.23 -32.71
CA ARG A 209 7.81 -61.47 -32.78
C ARG A 209 6.85 -62.66 -32.84
N VAL A 210 6.06 -62.70 -33.91
CA VAL A 210 5.42 -63.91 -34.46
C VAL A 210 5.44 -63.72 -35.98
N LEU A 211 5.71 -64.80 -36.71
CA LEU A 211 5.96 -64.92 -38.16
C LEU A 211 7.42 -64.74 -38.62
N LEU A 212 8.31 -65.56 -38.08
CA LEU A 212 9.21 -66.33 -38.94
C LEU A 212 8.85 -67.80 -38.73
N GLY A 213 8.17 -68.38 -39.72
CA GLY A 213 7.81 -69.81 -39.72
C GLY A 213 6.52 -70.12 -40.45
N ALA A 214 6.53 -70.09 -41.79
CA ALA A 214 5.79 -71.03 -42.64
C ALA A 214 6.08 -70.77 -44.13
N LYS A 215 6.82 -71.72 -44.72
CA LYS A 215 7.05 -72.02 -46.15
C LYS A 215 7.81 -71.02 -47.01
#